data_AF-A0A7S0L683-F1
#
_entry.id   AF-A0A7S0L683-F1
#
_cell.length_a   1.000
_cell.length_b   1.000
_cell.length_c   1.000
_cell.angle_alpha   90.00
_cell.angle_beta   90.00
_cell.angle_gamma   90.00
#
_symmetry.space_group_name_H-M   'P 1'
#
loop_
_entity.id
_entity.type
_entity.pdbx_description
1 polymer ?
#
loop_
_entity_poly.entity_id
_entity_poly.type
_entity_poly.pdbx_seq_one_letter_code
_entity_poly.pdbx_strand_id
1 'polypeptide(L)'
;RRINVLDLTDAIQSFADNFVQLAYAARPDAAAAMAQRFLNGLEAAVVVDEAVTTSEILTDEVVGCARDVLEDQLMRRLHPHVFGVLTEEGWMDERLSERLLRLQATVTPASLAIEANFIDTRFNRWDAAQAELRQLNLKKTPRAKMDCVLRCVLQLKQGALESLAALGKAGHFGADE
;
A
#
# COMPACT_ATOMS: atom_id res chain seq x y z
N ARG A 1 22.27 9.42 -24.42
CA ARG A 1 23.12 8.40 -23.74
C ARG A 1 22.09 7.51 -23.07
N ARG A 2 21.78 6.32 -23.62
CA ARG A 2 20.70 5.44 -23.12
C ARG A 2 20.85 5.24 -21.62
N ILE A 3 19.77 5.33 -20.87
CA ILE A 3 19.76 4.86 -19.48
C ILE A 3 19.58 3.34 -19.54
N ASN A 4 20.64 2.59 -19.24
CA ASN A 4 20.56 1.13 -19.16
C ASN A 4 19.88 0.71 -17.85
N VAL A 5 19.10 -0.38 -17.86
CA VAL A 5 18.54 -1.01 -16.64
C VAL A 5 19.63 -1.29 -15.60
N LEU A 6 20.84 -1.61 -16.05
CA LEU A 6 22.02 -1.74 -15.18
C LEU A 6 22.37 -0.41 -14.48
N ASP A 7 22.35 0.71 -15.22
CA ASP A 7 22.64 2.04 -14.66
C ASP A 7 21.60 2.47 -13.61
N LEU A 8 20.32 2.15 -13.83
CA LEU A 8 19.24 2.38 -12.85
C LEU A 8 19.43 1.54 -11.59
N THR A 9 19.78 0.27 -11.76
CA THR A 9 20.00 -0.65 -10.63
C THR A 9 21.17 -0.17 -9.77
N ASP A 10 22.26 0.28 -10.41
CA ASP A 10 23.43 0.83 -9.74
C ASP A 10 23.11 2.16 -9.05
N ALA A 11 22.30 3.02 -9.67
CA ALA A 11 21.83 4.25 -9.05
C ALA A 11 20.99 3.99 -7.79
N ILE A 12 20.07 3.01 -7.84
CA ILE A 12 19.25 2.61 -6.69
C ILE A 12 20.11 2.00 -5.58
N GLN A 13 21.07 1.15 -5.93
CA GLN A 13 22.02 0.57 -4.98
C GLN A 13 22.83 1.67 -4.29
N SER A 14 23.46 2.55 -5.06
CA SER A 14 24.26 3.66 -4.55
C SER A 14 23.45 4.60 -3.66
N PHE A 15 22.21 4.91 -4.07
CA PHE A 15 21.31 5.70 -3.22
C PHE A 15 21.02 4.99 -1.90
N ALA A 16 20.68 3.69 -1.92
CA ALA A 16 20.37 2.94 -0.71
C ALA A 16 21.57 2.87 0.25
N ASP A 17 22.78 2.65 -0.27
CA ASP A 17 24.00 2.59 0.55
C ASP A 17 24.29 3.94 1.23
N ASN A 18 24.14 5.05 0.49
CA ASN A 18 24.29 6.39 1.03
C ASN A 18 23.17 6.74 2.03
N PHE A 19 21.95 6.26 1.78
CA PHE A 19 20.79 6.53 2.63
C PHE A 19 21.01 6.00 4.05
N VAL A 20 21.60 4.82 4.20
CA VAL A 20 21.91 4.23 5.51
C VAL A 20 22.92 5.08 6.29
N GLN A 21 23.90 5.69 5.61
CA GLN A 21 24.91 6.54 6.25
C GLN A 21 24.32 7.85 6.81
N LEU A 22 23.19 8.30 6.29
CA LEU A 22 22.56 9.57 6.68
C LEU A 22 21.71 9.46 7.96
N ALA A 23 21.68 8.28 8.60
CA ALA A 23 21.03 8.02 9.89
C ALA A 23 19.59 8.56 9.96
N TYR A 24 18.80 8.28 8.91
CA TYR A 24 17.41 8.74 8.81
C TYR A 24 16.44 8.10 9.80
N ALA A 25 16.86 7.07 10.55
CA ALA A 25 16.02 6.36 11.50
C ALA A 25 15.31 7.29 12.50
N ALA A 26 15.95 8.38 12.93
CA ALA A 26 15.35 9.37 13.84
C ALA A 26 14.57 10.51 13.15
N ARG A 27 14.44 10.48 11.82
CA ARG A 27 13.87 11.57 10.99
C ARG A 27 13.02 11.00 9.85
N PRO A 28 11.89 10.32 10.15
CA PRO A 28 11.07 9.63 9.15
C PRO A 28 10.57 10.55 8.05
N ASP A 29 10.18 11.79 8.38
CA ASP A 29 9.68 12.76 7.40
C ASP A 29 10.76 13.15 6.37
N ALA A 30 12.00 13.38 6.85
CA ALA A 30 13.13 13.67 5.97
C ALA A 30 13.51 12.46 5.13
N ALA A 31 13.44 11.26 5.71
CA ALA A 31 13.67 9.99 5.05
C ALA A 31 12.71 9.79 3.87
N ALA A 32 11.41 9.99 4.14
CA ALA A 32 10.34 9.89 3.16
C ALA A 32 10.48 10.94 2.05
N ALA A 33 10.74 12.20 2.41
CA ALA A 33 10.94 13.28 1.45
C ALA A 33 12.14 13.01 0.53
N MET A 34 13.24 12.46 1.06
CA MET A 34 14.42 12.10 0.26
C MET A 34 14.13 10.93 -0.68
N ALA A 35 13.48 9.87 -0.21
CA ALA A 35 13.09 8.73 -1.05
C ALA A 35 12.13 9.15 -2.17
N GLN A 36 11.12 9.99 -1.86
CA GLN A 36 10.19 10.54 -2.85
C GLN A 36 10.90 11.40 -3.90
N ARG A 37 11.80 12.29 -3.46
CA ARG A 37 12.59 13.11 -4.38
C ARG A 37 13.45 12.28 -5.32
N PHE A 38 14.04 11.20 -4.81
CA PHE A 38 14.85 10.30 -5.63
C PHE A 38 14.00 9.53 -6.66
N LEU A 39 12.85 8.97 -6.25
CA LEU A 39 11.92 8.30 -7.17
C LEU A 39 11.41 9.24 -8.27
N ASN A 40 11.00 10.46 -7.91
CA ASN A 40 10.57 11.47 -8.89
C ASN A 40 11.69 11.83 -9.88
N GLY A 41 12.94 11.88 -9.42
CA GLY A 41 14.10 12.11 -10.28
C GLY A 41 14.37 10.96 -11.24
N LEU A 42 14.25 9.71 -10.78
CA LEU A 42 14.40 8.52 -11.63
C LEU A 42 13.28 8.45 -12.68
N GLU A 43 12.04 8.67 -12.28
CA GLU A 43 10.89 8.69 -13.19
C GLU A 43 11.06 9.75 -14.28
N ALA A 44 11.42 10.99 -13.90
CA ALA A 44 11.69 12.05 -14.87
C ALA A 44 12.83 11.69 -15.83
N ALA A 45 13.88 11.03 -15.34
CA ALA A 45 14.99 10.57 -16.19
C ALA A 45 14.54 9.50 -17.19
N VAL A 46 13.71 8.54 -16.77
CA VAL A 46 13.11 7.52 -17.64
C VAL A 46 12.24 8.15 -18.71
N VAL A 47 11.36 9.08 -18.32
CA VAL A 47 10.48 9.79 -19.27
C VAL A 47 11.28 10.56 -20.32
N VAL A 48 12.34 11.26 -19.91
CA VAL A 48 13.20 12.02 -20.83
C VAL A 48 13.98 11.09 -21.78
N ASP A 49 14.57 10.00 -21.29
CA ASP A 49 15.34 9.08 -22.14
C ASP A 49 14.46 8.38 -23.18
N GLU A 50 13.27 7.95 -22.78
CA GLU A 50 12.32 7.30 -23.67
C GLU A 50 11.77 8.27 -24.73
N ALA A 51 11.36 9.48 -24.32
CA ALA A 51 10.88 10.51 -25.24
C ALA A 51 11.94 10.89 -26.30
N VAL A 52 13.22 10.90 -25.92
CA VAL A 52 14.34 11.15 -26.84
C VAL A 52 14.62 9.95 -27.76
N THR A 53 14.31 8.73 -27.32
CA THR A 53 14.68 7.49 -28.02
C THR A 53 13.62 6.99 -28.99
N THR A 54 12.35 6.97 -28.59
CA THR A 54 11.26 6.41 -29.41
C THR A 54 10.53 7.46 -30.23
N SER A 55 10.69 8.75 -29.88
CA SER A 55 9.89 9.85 -30.45
C SER A 55 8.36 9.64 -30.27
N GLU A 56 7.96 8.74 -29.37
CA GLU A 56 6.58 8.44 -29.02
C GLU A 56 6.21 9.11 -27.69
N ILE A 57 4.93 9.46 -27.55
CA ILE A 57 4.40 9.97 -26.28
C ILE A 57 4.16 8.77 -25.38
N LEU A 58 4.91 8.70 -24.28
CA LEU A 58 4.63 7.77 -23.19
C LEU A 58 3.23 8.01 -22.62
N THR A 59 2.45 6.95 -22.44
CA THR A 59 1.18 7.03 -21.74
C THR A 59 1.40 7.08 -20.22
N ASP A 60 0.50 7.75 -19.51
CA ASP A 60 0.54 7.83 -18.04
C ASP A 60 0.56 6.43 -17.38
N GLU A 61 -0.08 5.45 -18.01
CA GLU A 61 -0.08 4.05 -17.55
C GLU A 61 1.32 3.41 -17.59
N VAL A 62 2.09 3.64 -18.65
CA VAL A 62 3.45 3.08 -18.78
C VAL A 62 4.39 3.76 -17.79
N VAL A 63 4.27 5.07 -17.61
CA VAL A 63 5.04 5.83 -16.60
C VAL A 63 4.70 5.34 -15.19
N GLY A 64 3.41 5.12 -14.90
CA GLY A 64 2.96 4.53 -13.64
C GLY A 64 3.53 3.14 -13.39
N CYS A 65 3.51 2.26 -14.40
CA CYS A 65 4.14 0.93 -14.31
C CYS A 65 5.64 1.00 -14.02
N ALA A 66 6.36 1.92 -14.68
CA ALA A 66 7.78 2.12 -14.43
C ALA A 66 8.04 2.61 -13.00
N ARG A 67 7.24 3.56 -12.51
CA ARG A 67 7.31 4.06 -11.13
C ARG A 67 7.09 2.94 -10.11
N ASP A 68 6.12 2.06 -10.33
CA ASP A 68 5.85 0.91 -9.45
C ASP A 68 7.07 -0.03 -9.36
N VAL A 69 7.76 -0.30 -10.47
CA VAL A 69 8.98 -1.12 -10.49
C VAL A 69 10.13 -0.44 -9.74
N LEU A 70 10.32 0.86 -9.93
CA LEU A 70 11.36 1.63 -9.24
C LEU A 70 11.10 1.70 -7.73
N GLU A 71 9.85 1.94 -7.32
CA GLU A 71 9.45 1.90 -5.92
C GLU A 71 9.71 0.51 -5.32
N ASP A 72 9.34 -0.56 -6.03
CA ASP A 72 9.52 -1.92 -5.53
C ASP A 72 10.99 -2.24 -5.24
N GLN A 73 11.87 -1.91 -6.19
CA GLN A 73 13.32 -2.14 -6.05
C GLN A 73 13.92 -1.31 -4.91
N LEU A 74 13.60 -0.01 -4.85
CA LEU A 74 14.14 0.89 -3.83
C LEU A 74 13.63 0.52 -2.44
N MET A 75 12.31 0.41 -2.27
CA MET A 75 11.70 0.26 -0.96
C MET A 75 12.02 -1.10 -0.33
N ARG A 76 12.23 -2.17 -1.11
CA ARG A 76 12.75 -3.44 -0.56
C ARG A 76 14.11 -3.30 0.11
N ARG A 77 14.98 -2.46 -0.44
CA ARG A 77 16.32 -2.20 0.09
C ARG A 77 16.28 -1.30 1.32
N LEU A 78 15.42 -0.27 1.29
CA LEU A 78 15.27 0.65 2.41
C LEU A 78 14.46 0.08 3.58
N HIS A 79 13.56 -0.88 3.34
CA HIS A 79 12.61 -1.39 4.34
C HIS A 79 13.23 -1.69 5.72
N PRO A 80 14.37 -2.39 5.85
CA PRO A 80 14.99 -2.67 7.15
C PRO A 80 15.43 -1.42 7.93
N HIS A 81 15.56 -0.28 7.25
CA HIS A 81 16.08 0.98 7.79
C HIS A 81 15.01 2.04 8.01
N VAL A 82 13.78 1.82 7.54
CA VAL A 82 12.70 2.83 7.57
C VAL A 82 11.37 2.32 8.12
N PHE A 83 11.16 1.00 8.23
CA PHE A 83 9.91 0.43 8.71
C PHE A 83 10.02 -0.03 10.17
N GLY A 84 9.24 0.58 11.07
CA GLY A 84 9.18 0.18 12.48
C GLY A 84 10.51 0.38 13.23
N VAL A 85 11.27 1.40 12.84
CA VAL A 85 12.62 1.66 13.38
C VAL A 85 12.60 2.54 14.62
N LEU A 86 11.48 3.24 14.87
CA LEU A 86 11.31 4.05 16.06
C LEU A 86 10.72 3.22 17.21
N THR A 87 11.22 3.43 18.42
CA THR A 87 10.69 2.76 19.62
C THR A 87 9.21 3.08 19.85
N GLU A 88 8.79 4.31 19.55
CA GLU A 88 7.40 4.76 19.66
C GLU A 88 6.47 3.99 18.70
N GLU A 89 6.93 3.65 17.49
CA GLU A 89 6.15 2.86 16.53
C GLU A 89 5.85 1.47 17.10
N GLY A 90 6.86 0.81 17.68
CA GLY A 90 6.67 -0.49 18.33
C GLY A 90 5.68 -0.45 19.49
N TRP A 91 5.78 0.58 20.34
CA TRP A 91 4.83 0.77 21.45
C TRP A 91 3.40 1.05 20.93
N MET A 92 3.27 1.85 19.88
CA MET A 92 1.97 2.14 19.26
C MET A 92 1.34 0.88 18.65
N ASP A 93 2.14 0.03 18.00
CA ASP A 93 1.71 -1.24 17.40
C ASP A 93 1.23 -2.23 18.48
N GLU A 94 1.99 -2.40 19.56
CA GLU A 94 1.59 -3.24 20.69
C GLU A 94 0.29 -2.74 21.32
N ARG A 95 0.20 -1.43 21.59
CA ARG A 95 -0.99 -0.82 22.16
C ARG A 95 -2.23 -0.99 21.27
N LEU A 96 -2.07 -0.87 19.95
CA LEU A 96 -3.15 -1.09 18.99
C LEU A 96 -3.57 -2.56 18.98
N SER A 97 -2.60 -3.47 18.92
CA SER A 97 -2.83 -4.92 18.93
C SER A 97 -3.60 -5.36 20.18
N GLU A 98 -3.18 -4.93 21.37
CA GLU A 98 -3.88 -5.25 22.63
C GLU A 98 -5.32 -4.73 22.64
N ARG A 99 -5.54 -3.50 22.16
CA ARG A 99 -6.89 -2.92 22.08
C ARG A 99 -7.78 -3.69 21.13
N LEU A 100 -7.28 -4.05 19.95
CA LEU A 100 -8.02 -4.86 18.98
C LEU A 100 -8.33 -6.26 19.53
N LEU A 101 -7.39 -6.90 20.21
CA LEU A 101 -7.60 -8.22 20.84
C LEU A 101 -8.67 -8.20 21.94
N ARG A 102 -8.80 -7.09 22.67
CA ARG A 102 -9.88 -6.93 23.66
C ARG A 102 -11.21 -6.67 22.98
N LEU A 103 -11.23 -5.78 21.97
CA LEU A 103 -12.45 -5.40 21.27
C LEU A 103 -13.01 -6.54 20.41
N GLN A 104 -12.17 -7.36 19.76
CA GLN A 104 -12.64 -8.45 18.91
C GLN A 104 -13.51 -9.47 19.68
N ALA A 105 -13.32 -9.60 20.99
CA ALA A 105 -14.09 -10.52 21.82
C ALA A 105 -15.47 -9.97 22.22
N THR A 106 -15.65 -8.65 22.16
CA THR A 106 -16.84 -7.95 22.67
C THR A 106 -17.65 -7.25 21.59
N VAL A 107 -17.02 -6.90 20.46
CA VAL A 107 -17.66 -6.16 19.37
C VAL A 107 -18.66 -7.06 18.65
N THR A 108 -19.83 -6.50 18.38
CA THR A 108 -20.87 -7.15 17.56
C THR A 108 -21.18 -6.25 16.37
N PRO A 109 -21.65 -6.79 15.23
CA PRO A 109 -22.05 -5.94 14.09
C PRO A 109 -23.06 -4.85 14.48
N ALA A 110 -24.01 -5.18 15.37
CA ALA A 110 -24.98 -4.22 15.89
C ALA A 110 -24.34 -3.06 16.68
N SER A 111 -23.25 -3.32 17.41
CA SER A 111 -22.50 -2.26 18.12
C SER A 111 -21.79 -1.28 17.18
N LEU A 112 -21.62 -1.65 15.91
CA LEU A 112 -21.07 -0.83 14.84
C LEU A 112 -22.17 -0.32 13.88
N ALA A 113 -23.44 -0.43 14.26
CA ALA A 113 -24.59 -0.05 13.43
C ALA A 113 -24.68 -0.77 12.08
N ILE A 114 -24.07 -1.95 11.94
CA ILE A 114 -24.18 -2.76 10.71
C ILE A 114 -25.59 -3.35 10.63
N GLU A 115 -26.34 -3.01 9.58
CA GLU A 115 -27.69 -3.55 9.38
C GLU A 115 -27.68 -5.08 9.20
N ALA A 116 -28.73 -5.75 9.68
CA ALA A 116 -28.89 -7.20 9.56
C ALA A 116 -28.79 -7.72 8.11
N ASN A 117 -29.17 -6.87 7.16
CA ASN A 117 -29.06 -7.07 5.72
C ASN A 117 -27.64 -7.40 5.24
N PHE A 118 -26.61 -6.84 5.90
CA PHE A 118 -25.20 -7.01 5.54
C PHE A 118 -24.48 -8.07 6.38
N ILE A 119 -25.17 -8.68 7.35
CA ILE A 119 -24.61 -9.70 8.25
C ILE A 119 -24.75 -11.10 7.64
N ASP A 120 -25.67 -11.30 6.69
CA ASP A 120 -25.98 -12.61 6.12
C ASP A 120 -24.72 -13.35 5.64
N THR A 121 -24.47 -14.52 6.23
CA THR A 121 -23.28 -15.34 6.00
C THR A 121 -23.19 -15.91 4.59
N ARG A 122 -24.25 -15.81 3.79
CA ARG A 122 -24.23 -16.22 2.38
C ARG A 122 -23.53 -15.20 1.48
N PHE A 123 -23.51 -13.93 1.88
CA PHE A 123 -23.04 -12.82 1.05
C PHE A 123 -21.89 -12.06 1.70
N ASN A 124 -21.75 -12.09 3.03
CA ASN A 124 -20.63 -11.44 3.67
C ASN A 124 -19.29 -12.11 3.26
N ARG A 125 -18.27 -11.29 3.05
CA ARG A 125 -16.94 -11.72 2.60
C ARG A 125 -15.85 -11.32 3.61
N TRP A 126 -16.22 -11.24 4.89
CA TRP A 126 -15.34 -10.74 5.95
C TRP A 126 -14.09 -11.60 6.12
N ASP A 127 -14.21 -12.92 6.03
CA ASP A 127 -13.05 -13.82 6.14
C ASP A 127 -12.04 -13.61 4.99
N ALA A 128 -12.54 -13.44 3.76
CA ALA A 128 -11.71 -13.12 2.61
C ALA A 128 -11.05 -11.75 2.76
N ALA A 129 -11.80 -10.74 3.23
CA ALA A 129 -11.26 -9.40 3.51
C ALA A 129 -10.16 -9.45 4.59
N GLN A 130 -10.39 -10.17 5.68
CA GLN A 130 -9.38 -10.37 6.72
C GLN A 130 -8.15 -11.13 6.19
N ALA A 131 -8.33 -12.12 5.32
CA ALA A 131 -7.22 -12.85 4.71
C ALA A 131 -6.35 -11.93 3.83
N GLU A 132 -6.96 -11.02 3.07
CA GLU A 132 -6.23 -10.00 2.31
C GLU A 132 -5.46 -9.04 3.23
N LEU A 133 -6.10 -8.57 4.31
CA LEU A 133 -5.47 -7.64 5.24
C LEU A 133 -4.28 -8.28 6.00
N ARG A 134 -4.38 -9.57 6.35
CA ARG A 134 -3.29 -10.33 6.99
C ARG A 134 -2.02 -10.42 6.13
N GLN A 135 -2.13 -10.27 4.81
CA GLN A 135 -0.96 -10.27 3.92
C GLN A 135 -0.12 -9.00 4.03
N LEU A 136 -0.62 -7.92 4.65
CA LEU A 136 0.04 -6.62 4.70
C LEU A 136 1.46 -6.68 5.31
N ASN A 137 1.65 -7.51 6.34
CA ASN A 137 2.95 -7.70 7.00
C ASN A 137 3.94 -8.51 6.16
N LEU A 138 3.47 -9.26 5.15
CA LEU A 138 4.32 -10.01 4.22
C LEU A 138 4.90 -9.12 3.11
N LYS A 139 4.33 -7.92 2.92
CA LYS A 139 4.75 -6.98 1.87
C LYS A 139 5.78 -6.00 2.44
N LYS A 140 6.82 -5.70 1.66
CA LYS A 140 7.89 -4.77 2.02
C LYS A 140 7.76 -3.39 1.36
N THR A 141 6.89 -3.24 0.37
CA THR A 141 6.79 -2.02 -0.44
C THR A 141 5.45 -1.33 -0.19
N PRO A 142 5.40 0.02 -0.19
CA PRO A 142 4.17 0.77 0.03
C PRO A 142 3.05 0.35 -0.92
N ARG A 143 3.31 0.30 -2.24
CA ARG A 143 2.34 -0.12 -3.25
C ARG A 143 1.75 -1.51 -2.95
N ALA A 144 2.60 -2.48 -2.64
CA ALA A 144 2.14 -3.85 -2.35
C ALA A 144 1.36 -3.95 -1.04
N LYS A 145 1.70 -3.15 -0.02
CA LYS A 145 0.90 -3.04 1.22
C LYS A 145 -0.47 -2.42 0.92
N MET A 146 -0.51 -1.37 0.09
CA MET A 146 -1.76 -0.74 -0.35
C MET A 146 -2.64 -1.69 -1.16
N ASP A 147 -2.07 -2.54 -2.00
CA ASP A 147 -2.84 -3.57 -2.73
C ASP A 147 -3.56 -4.54 -1.79
N CYS A 148 -2.95 -4.92 -0.67
CA CYS A 148 -3.63 -5.74 0.35
C CYS A 148 -4.84 -5.01 0.93
N VAL A 149 -4.70 -3.71 1.23
CA VAL A 149 -5.82 -2.89 1.73
C VAL A 149 -6.92 -2.75 0.68
N LEU A 150 -6.56 -2.44 -0.57
CA LEU A 150 -7.51 -2.30 -1.67
C LEU A 150 -8.25 -3.60 -1.93
N ARG A 151 -7.56 -4.75 -1.96
CA ARG A 151 -8.20 -6.07 -2.11
C ARG A 151 -9.14 -6.38 -0.94
N CYS A 152 -8.76 -6.06 0.29
CA CYS A 152 -9.64 -6.17 1.45
C CYS A 152 -10.93 -5.36 1.26
N VAL A 153 -10.82 -4.08 0.89
CA VAL A 153 -11.96 -3.20 0.63
C VAL A 153 -12.83 -3.72 -0.52
N LEU A 154 -12.23 -4.25 -1.60
CA LEU A 154 -12.98 -4.84 -2.71
C LEU A 154 -13.77 -6.09 -2.30
N GLN A 155 -13.25 -6.92 -1.39
CA GLN A 155 -14.02 -8.05 -0.85
C GLN A 155 -15.23 -7.56 -0.04
N LEU A 156 -15.04 -6.55 0.82
CA LEU A 156 -16.13 -5.95 1.60
C LEU A 156 -17.21 -5.36 0.69
N LYS A 157 -16.80 -4.53 -0.29
CA LYS A 157 -17.69 -3.95 -1.29
C LYS A 157 -18.47 -5.01 -2.06
N GLN A 158 -17.80 -6.09 -2.49
CA GLN A 158 -18.45 -7.16 -3.22
C GLN A 158 -19.53 -7.85 -2.38
N GLY A 159 -19.24 -8.15 -1.10
CA GLY A 159 -20.21 -8.76 -0.20
C GLY A 159 -21.41 -7.86 0.10
N ALA A 160 -21.19 -6.55 0.21
CA ALA A 160 -22.26 -5.57 0.37
C ALA A 160 -23.17 -5.49 -0.87
N LEU A 161 -22.59 -5.46 -2.07
CA LEU A 161 -23.34 -5.45 -3.33
C LEU A 161 -24.18 -6.72 -3.50
N GLU A 162 -23.64 -7.89 -3.15
CA GLU A 162 -24.36 -9.17 -3.16
C GLU A 162 -25.54 -9.17 -2.18
N SER A 163 -25.34 -8.60 -0.99
CA SER A 163 -26.39 -8.44 0.02
C SER A 163 -27.53 -7.54 -0.48
N LEU A 164 -27.21 -6.41 -1.11
CA LEU A 164 -28.20 -5.51 -1.70
C LEU A 164 -28.97 -6.13 -2.86
N ALA A 165 -28.27 -6.83 -3.75
CA ALA A 165 -28.88 -7.54 -4.86
C ALA A 165 -29.90 -8.59 -4.37
N ALA A 166 -29.57 -9.32 -3.30
CA ALA A 166 -30.47 -10.30 -2.69
C ALA A 166 -31.75 -9.68 -2.10
N LEU A 167 -31.69 -8.42 -1.68
CA LEU A 167 -32.83 -7.68 -1.11
C LEU A 167 -33.73 -7.05 -2.17
N GLY A 168 -33.41 -7.20 -3.46
CA GLY A 168 -34.12 -6.53 -4.55
C GLY A 168 -34.02 -5.00 -4.50
N LYS A 169 -33.15 -4.46 -3.63
CA LYS A 169 -32.86 -3.03 -3.55
C LYS A 169 -31.78 -2.74 -4.59
N ALA A 170 -32.14 -2.01 -5.64
CA ALA A 170 -31.18 -1.25 -6.44
C ALA A 170 -30.70 -0.05 -5.60
N GLY A 171 -30.04 -0.32 -4.47
CA GLY A 171 -29.57 0.67 -3.53
C GLY A 171 -28.12 1.05 -3.81
N HIS A 172 -27.83 2.34 -3.75
CA HIS A 172 -26.47 2.84 -3.62
C HIS A 172 -25.97 2.52 -2.21
N PHE A 173 -24.80 1.89 -2.10
CA PHE A 173 -24.06 1.66 -0.85
C PHE A 173 -23.01 2.77 -0.73
N GLY A 174 -23.01 3.48 0.39
CA GLY A 174 -22.16 4.62 0.68
C GLY A 174 -21.01 4.28 1.62
N ALA A 175 -20.54 5.27 2.37
CA ALA A 175 -19.52 5.11 3.40
C ALA A 175 -20.10 4.84 4.79
N ASP A 176 -21.43 4.94 4.94
CA ASP A 176 -22.13 4.69 6.20
C ASP A 176 -22.28 3.18 6.49
N GLU A 177 -22.18 2.37 5.43
CA GLU A 177 -22.28 0.91 5.47
C GLU A 177 -20.91 0.21 5.34
#